data_AF-A0A5A8UCQ7-F1
#
_entry.id   AF-A0A5A8UCQ7-F1
#
_cell.length_a   1.000
_cell.length_b   1.000
_cell.length_c   1.000
_cell.angle_alpha   90.00
_cell.angle_beta   90.00
_cell.angle_gamma   90.00
#
_symmetry.space_group_name_H-M   'P 1'
#
loop_
_entity.id
_entity.type
_entity.pdbx_description
1 polymer ?
#
loop_
_entity_poly.entity_id
_entity_poly.type
_entity_poly.pdbx_seq_one_letter_code
_entity_poly.pdbx_strand_id
1 'polypeptide(L)'
;MENTKNLENTTVVVISWLIALWSAYVFITSLFYKFDKSALEPEHIFSTIGTWMSNTISPTLGSLFGEYGAILIGVAELTTALVLIAPVVLWSHRKKLHCIGGLLASAVMAGAVFFHIFTPLGWNPTWKVVNKAACDATFLAPNSCIDTGLANAALSILLLSLLMVWLNKKA
;
A
#
# COMPACT_ATOMS: atom_id res chain seq x y z
N MET A 1 15.37 -30.88 20.83
CA MET A 1 13.99 -30.54 20.40
C MET A 1 13.47 -29.24 21.00
N GLU A 2 13.83 -28.86 22.22
CA GLU A 2 13.36 -27.60 22.82
C GLU A 2 14.05 -26.36 22.22
N ASN A 3 15.38 -26.41 22.04
CA ASN A 3 16.14 -25.33 21.42
C ASN A 3 15.69 -25.03 19.97
N THR A 4 15.33 -26.07 19.21
CA THR A 4 14.82 -25.92 17.82
C THR A 4 13.46 -25.23 17.79
N LYS A 5 12.55 -25.53 18.74
CA LYS A 5 11.24 -24.87 18.84
C LYS A 5 11.36 -23.40 19.24
N ASN A 6 12.31 -23.06 20.12
CA ASN A 6 12.56 -21.68 20.54
C ASN A 6 13.16 -20.83 19.42
N LEU A 7 14.06 -21.40 18.62
CA LEU A 7 14.64 -20.74 17.45
C LEU A 7 13.59 -20.51 16.35
N GLU A 8 12.72 -21.49 16.11
CA GLU A 8 11.60 -21.38 15.16
C GLU A 8 10.64 -20.24 15.55
N ASN A 9 10.27 -20.17 16.83
CA ASN A 9 9.39 -19.11 17.34
C ASN A 9 10.04 -17.71 17.24
N THR A 10 11.33 -17.60 17.55
CA THR A 10 12.07 -16.33 17.44
C THR A 10 12.14 -15.86 15.98
N THR A 11 12.42 -16.77 15.05
CA THR A 11 12.47 -16.49 13.61
C THR A 11 11.14 -15.94 13.10
N VAL A 12 10.02 -16.60 13.45
CA VAL A 12 8.67 -16.15 13.08
C VAL A 12 8.38 -14.74 13.60
N VAL A 13 8.76 -14.46 14.85
CA VAL A 13 8.56 -13.14 15.47
C VAL A 13 9.34 -12.07 14.69
N VAL A 14 10.64 -12.31 14.44
CA VAL A 14 11.50 -11.35 13.73
C VAL A 14 11.00 -11.10 12.31
N ILE A 15 10.71 -12.15 11.54
CA ILE A 15 10.21 -12.00 10.16
C ILE A 15 8.89 -11.22 10.13
N SER A 16 7.97 -11.55 11.04
CA SER A 16 6.68 -10.84 11.08
C SER A 16 6.85 -9.36 11.40
N TRP A 17 7.79 -8.99 12.28
CA TRP A 17 8.08 -7.60 12.57
C TRP A 17 8.73 -6.87 11.39
N LEU A 18 9.67 -7.50 10.68
CA LEU A 18 10.26 -6.89 9.49
C LEU A 18 9.19 -6.58 8.43
N ILE A 19 8.26 -7.51 8.21
CA ILE A 19 7.14 -7.33 7.28
C ILE A 19 6.20 -6.23 7.77
N ALA A 20 5.80 -6.26 9.05
CA ALA A 20 4.89 -5.27 9.62
C ALA A 20 5.48 -3.85 9.56
N LEU A 21 6.76 -3.70 9.89
CA LEU A 21 7.46 -2.42 9.84
C LEU A 21 7.66 -1.92 8.40
N TRP A 22 7.99 -2.80 7.46
CA TRP A 22 8.08 -2.44 6.03
C TRP A 22 6.74 -1.91 5.51
N SER A 23 5.66 -2.66 5.71
CA SER A 23 4.32 -2.26 5.26
C SER A 23 3.84 -0.99 5.94
N ALA A 24 4.04 -0.86 7.26
CA ALA A 24 3.65 0.34 8.01
C ALA A 24 4.47 1.56 7.59
N TYR A 25 5.77 1.41 7.33
CA TYR A 25 6.62 2.48 6.82
C TYR A 25 6.08 3.00 5.49
N VAL A 26 5.87 2.11 4.50
CA VAL A 26 5.34 2.51 3.19
C VAL A 26 3.99 3.21 3.34
N PHE A 27 3.04 2.64 4.08
CA PHE A 27 1.73 3.25 4.31
C PHE A 27 1.84 4.61 4.98
N ILE A 28 2.58 4.75 6.07
CA ILE A 28 2.68 6.04 6.78
C ILE A 28 3.32 7.11 5.90
N THR A 29 4.37 6.76 5.15
CA THR A 29 5.04 7.71 4.25
C THR A 29 4.17 8.13 3.06
N SER A 30 3.29 7.27 2.56
CA SER A 30 2.38 7.61 1.46
C SER A 30 1.22 8.52 1.88
N LEU A 31 0.85 8.54 3.17
CA LEU A 31 -0.31 9.33 3.65
C LEU A 31 -0.15 10.82 3.39
N PHE A 32 1.06 11.37 3.52
CA PHE A 32 1.29 12.81 3.32
C PHE A 32 0.79 13.28 1.95
N TYR A 33 1.05 12.51 0.91
CA TYR A 33 0.59 12.82 -0.44
C TYR A 33 -0.92 12.62 -0.59
N LYS A 34 -1.52 11.61 0.06
CA LYS A 34 -2.95 11.27 -0.09
C LYS A 34 -3.91 12.25 0.58
N PHE A 35 -3.44 12.98 1.58
CA PHE A 35 -4.21 14.05 2.24
C PHE A 35 -3.84 15.45 1.74
N ASP A 36 -2.85 15.57 0.86
CA ASP A 36 -2.47 16.81 0.21
C ASP A 36 -3.15 16.94 -1.15
N LYS A 37 -4.05 17.91 -1.29
CA LYS A 37 -4.74 18.19 -2.55
C LYS A 37 -3.84 18.79 -3.64
N SER A 38 -2.64 19.23 -3.29
CA SER A 38 -1.66 19.78 -4.23
C SER A 38 -0.67 18.74 -4.76
N ALA A 39 -0.71 17.50 -4.24
CA ALA A 39 0.16 16.42 -4.68
C ALA A 39 -0.26 15.91 -6.07
N LEU A 40 0.65 16.00 -7.04
CA LEU A 40 0.37 15.68 -8.45
C LEU A 40 0.26 14.17 -8.73
N GLU A 41 1.03 13.35 -8.02
CA GLU A 41 1.02 11.90 -8.23
C GLU A 41 -0.32 11.27 -7.81
N PRO A 42 -0.85 11.47 -6.58
CA PRO A 42 -2.17 10.97 -6.22
C PRO A 42 -3.27 11.50 -7.13
N GLU A 43 -3.25 12.80 -7.49
CA GLU A 43 -4.20 13.37 -8.43
C GLU A 43 -4.22 12.58 -9.74
N HIS A 44 -3.05 12.32 -10.33
CA HIS A 44 -2.94 11.53 -11.55
C HIS A 44 -3.45 10.09 -11.39
N ILE A 45 -3.05 9.40 -10.32
CA ILE A 45 -3.45 8.01 -10.07
C ILE A 45 -4.98 7.90 -9.95
N PHE A 46 -5.58 8.69 -9.06
CA PHE A 46 -7.00 8.56 -8.74
C PHE A 46 -7.90 9.11 -9.84
N SER A 47 -7.50 10.17 -10.56
CA SER A 47 -8.24 10.66 -11.73
C SER A 47 -8.18 9.68 -12.91
N THR A 48 -7.05 9.01 -13.12
CA THR A 48 -6.89 8.00 -14.18
C THR A 48 -7.81 6.80 -13.92
N ILE A 49 -7.78 6.26 -12.70
CA ILE A 49 -8.66 5.16 -12.30
C ILE A 49 -10.12 5.61 -12.31
N GLY A 50 -10.43 6.79 -11.76
CA GLY A 50 -11.78 7.34 -11.73
C GLY A 50 -12.38 7.53 -13.12
N THR A 51 -11.59 8.01 -14.08
CA THR A 51 -11.99 8.11 -15.49
C THR A 51 -12.24 6.72 -16.08
N TRP A 52 -11.34 5.77 -15.85
CA TRP A 52 -11.53 4.39 -16.31
C TRP A 52 -12.80 3.76 -15.73
N MET A 53 -13.05 3.92 -14.43
CA MET A 53 -14.26 3.43 -13.75
C MET A 53 -15.53 4.10 -14.29
N SER A 54 -15.46 5.40 -14.59
CA SER A 54 -16.60 6.16 -15.16
C SER A 54 -17.03 5.59 -16.51
N ASN A 55 -16.05 5.21 -17.33
CA ASN A 55 -16.27 4.70 -18.68
C ASN A 55 -16.62 3.21 -18.71
N THR A 56 -16.14 2.41 -17.75
CA THR A 56 -16.26 0.94 -17.79
C THR A 56 -17.28 0.36 -16.80
N ILE A 57 -17.50 1.01 -15.66
CA ILE A 57 -18.34 0.48 -14.58
C ILE A 57 -19.58 1.36 -14.37
N SER A 58 -19.38 2.62 -14.02
CA SER A 58 -20.45 3.56 -13.72
C SER A 58 -19.91 5.00 -13.64
N PRO A 59 -20.52 5.97 -14.34
CA PRO A 59 -20.14 7.38 -14.24
C PRO A 59 -20.12 7.89 -12.81
N THR A 60 -21.12 7.55 -12.00
CA THR A 60 -21.23 7.99 -10.60
C THR A 60 -20.11 7.41 -9.75
N LEU A 61 -19.84 6.10 -9.85
CA LEU A 61 -18.78 5.47 -9.05
C LEU A 61 -17.40 5.98 -9.43
N GLY A 62 -17.14 6.16 -10.73
CA GLY A 62 -15.86 6.69 -11.19
C GLY A 62 -15.63 8.14 -10.77
N SER A 63 -16.65 8.99 -10.85
CA SER A 63 -16.60 10.37 -10.33
C SER A 63 -16.28 10.40 -8.84
N LEU A 64 -16.98 9.58 -8.03
CA LEU A 64 -16.73 9.49 -6.60
C LEU A 64 -15.32 8.95 -6.29
N PHE A 65 -14.84 7.97 -7.05
CA PHE A 65 -13.49 7.42 -6.85
C PHE A 65 -12.40 8.42 -7.22
N GLY A 66 -12.57 9.19 -8.30
CA GLY A 66 -11.65 10.25 -8.68
C GLY A 66 -11.54 11.35 -7.62
N GLU A 67 -12.66 11.69 -6.98
CA GLU A 67 -12.72 12.77 -5.98
C GLU A 67 -12.28 12.32 -4.57
N TYR A 68 -12.73 11.15 -4.12
CA TYR A 68 -12.55 10.69 -2.73
C TYR A 68 -11.60 9.51 -2.59
N GLY A 69 -11.17 8.87 -3.69
CA GLY A 69 -10.37 7.65 -3.65
C GLY A 69 -9.07 7.81 -2.87
N ALA A 70 -8.36 8.93 -3.04
CA ALA A 70 -7.12 9.22 -2.32
C ALA A 70 -7.32 9.17 -0.79
N ILE A 71 -8.36 9.86 -0.32
CA ILE A 71 -8.69 9.94 1.11
C ILE A 71 -9.16 8.57 1.63
N LEU A 72 -10.04 7.88 0.91
CA LEU A 72 -10.58 6.58 1.31
C LEU A 72 -9.47 5.53 1.45
N ILE A 73 -8.56 5.46 0.47
CA ILE A 73 -7.41 4.55 0.53
C ILE A 73 -6.42 5.00 1.61
N GLY A 74 -6.18 6.30 1.78
CA GLY A 74 -5.34 6.81 2.87
C GLY A 74 -5.85 6.41 4.25
N VAL A 75 -7.15 6.47 4.50
CA VAL A 75 -7.75 6.00 5.76
C VAL A 75 -7.58 4.49 5.94
N ALA A 76 -7.75 3.70 4.87
CA ALA A 76 -7.53 2.26 4.91
C ALA A 76 -6.07 1.90 5.23
N GLU A 77 -5.11 2.59 4.62
CA GLU A 77 -3.68 2.43 4.86
C GLU A 77 -3.29 2.84 6.28
N LEU A 78 -3.79 3.98 6.78
CA LEU A 78 -3.56 4.43 8.15
C LEU A 78 -4.10 3.40 9.15
N THR A 79 -5.34 2.95 8.97
CA THR A 79 -5.96 1.94 9.83
C THR A 79 -5.15 0.64 9.83
N THR A 80 -4.70 0.21 8.65
CA THR A 80 -3.89 -0.99 8.50
C THR A 80 -2.53 -0.83 9.20
N ALA A 81 -1.85 0.31 9.02
CA ALA A 81 -0.58 0.61 9.67
C ALA A 81 -0.71 0.58 11.20
N LEU A 82 -1.78 1.16 11.75
CA LEU A 82 -2.07 1.11 13.18
C LEU A 82 -2.24 -0.33 13.69
N VAL A 83 -2.96 -1.18 12.96
CA VAL A 83 -3.12 -2.60 13.35
C VAL A 83 -1.79 -3.36 13.28
N LEU A 84 -0.96 -3.08 12.27
CA LEU A 84 0.36 -3.71 12.10
C LEU A 84 1.31 -3.38 13.26
N ILE A 85 1.29 -2.14 13.77
CA ILE A 85 2.17 -1.69 14.86
C ILE A 85 1.56 -1.84 16.27
N ALA A 86 0.24 -2.05 16.38
CA ALA A 86 -0.45 -2.28 17.66
C ALA A 86 0.21 -3.34 18.59
N PRO A 87 0.85 -4.42 18.09
CA PRO A 87 1.55 -5.37 18.95
C PRO A 87 2.69 -4.79 19.80
N VAL A 88 3.19 -3.58 19.50
CA VAL A 88 4.15 -2.87 20.36
C VAL A 88 3.57 -2.70 21.76
N VAL A 89 2.27 -2.36 21.86
CA VAL A 89 1.58 -2.14 23.14
C VAL A 89 0.69 -3.31 23.54
N LEU A 90 0.27 -4.16 22.59
CA LEU A 90 -0.58 -5.33 22.81
C LEU A 90 0.14 -6.66 22.56
N TRP A 91 1.33 -6.84 23.15
CA TRP A 91 2.22 -7.98 22.85
C TRP A 91 1.55 -9.36 22.99
N SER A 92 0.68 -9.55 23.98
CA SER A 92 -0.08 -10.80 24.18
C SER A 92 -0.96 -11.18 22.98
N HIS A 93 -1.33 -10.21 22.14
CA HIS A 93 -2.16 -10.38 20.96
C HIS A 93 -1.36 -10.33 19.65
N ARG A 94 -0.01 -10.27 19.70
CA ARG A 94 0.87 -10.08 18.53
C ARG A 94 0.52 -10.98 17.34
N LYS A 95 0.35 -12.30 17.57
CA LYS A 95 0.03 -13.25 16.49
C LYS A 95 -1.29 -12.90 15.78
N LYS A 96 -2.34 -12.63 16.56
CA LYS A 96 -3.66 -12.27 16.03
C LYS A 96 -3.59 -10.94 15.27
N LEU A 97 -2.93 -9.93 15.84
CA LEU A 97 -2.79 -8.61 15.24
C LEU A 97 -1.93 -8.63 13.95
N HIS A 98 -0.82 -9.37 13.92
CA HIS A 98 -0.05 -9.55 12.69
C HIS A 98 -0.85 -10.33 11.62
N CYS A 99 -1.67 -11.30 12.01
CA CYS A 99 -2.56 -11.99 11.08
C CYS A 99 -3.63 -11.03 10.50
N ILE A 100 -4.32 -10.28 11.35
CA ILE A 100 -5.34 -9.30 10.92
C ILE A 100 -4.70 -8.18 10.08
N GLY A 101 -3.62 -7.57 10.56
CA GLY A 101 -2.90 -6.52 9.86
C GLY A 101 -2.33 -7.00 8.52
N GLY A 102 -1.85 -8.25 8.45
CA GLY A 102 -1.41 -8.87 7.21
C GLY A 102 -2.55 -9.09 6.22
N LEU A 103 -3.73 -9.51 6.67
CA LEU A 103 -4.92 -9.63 5.81
C LEU A 103 -5.37 -8.26 5.29
N LEU A 104 -5.41 -7.25 6.15
CA LEU A 104 -5.76 -5.88 5.77
C LEU A 104 -4.77 -5.31 4.74
N ALA A 105 -3.46 -5.42 5.01
CA ALA A 105 -2.42 -4.96 4.08
C ALA A 105 -2.50 -5.68 2.73
N SER A 106 -2.73 -6.99 2.75
CA SER A 106 -2.92 -7.77 1.53
C SER A 106 -4.16 -7.31 0.75
N ALA A 107 -5.27 -7.03 1.42
CA ALA A 107 -6.49 -6.57 0.76
C ALA A 107 -6.32 -5.20 0.09
N VAL A 108 -5.73 -4.22 0.80
CA VAL A 108 -5.49 -2.87 0.24
C VAL A 108 -4.53 -2.96 -0.95
N MET A 109 -3.45 -3.73 -0.83
CA MET A 109 -2.46 -3.85 -1.90
C MET A 109 -2.90 -4.71 -3.08
N ALA A 110 -3.78 -5.70 -2.85
CA ALA A 110 -4.41 -6.43 -3.95
C ALA A 110 -5.21 -5.49 -4.86
N GLY A 111 -5.93 -4.52 -4.28
CA GLY A 111 -6.61 -3.47 -5.05
C GLY A 111 -5.63 -2.60 -5.85
N ALA A 112 -4.54 -2.14 -5.23
CA ALA A 112 -3.52 -1.35 -5.91
C ALA A 112 -2.88 -2.11 -7.09
N VAL A 113 -2.43 -3.35 -6.86
CA VAL A 113 -1.85 -4.22 -7.89
C VAL A 113 -2.86 -4.49 -9.01
N PHE A 114 -4.13 -4.74 -8.67
CA PHE A 114 -5.19 -4.89 -9.66
C PHE A 114 -5.29 -3.65 -10.57
N PHE A 115 -5.32 -2.44 -10.00
CA PHE A 115 -5.41 -1.23 -10.80
C PHE A 115 -4.19 -1.01 -11.71
N HIS A 116 -2.98 -1.34 -11.25
CA HIS A 116 -1.78 -1.28 -12.10
C HIS A 116 -1.83 -2.25 -13.29
N ILE A 117 -2.43 -3.43 -13.13
CA ILE A 117 -2.46 -4.47 -14.18
C ILE A 117 -3.64 -4.28 -15.14
N PHE A 118 -4.81 -3.90 -14.63
CA PHE A 118 -6.07 -3.96 -15.38
C PHE A 118 -6.65 -2.60 -15.75
N THR A 119 -5.95 -1.50 -15.46
CA THR A 119 -6.38 -0.15 -15.86
C THR A 119 -5.28 0.58 -16.64
N PRO A 120 -5.62 1.70 -17.32
CA PRO A 120 -4.65 2.53 -18.01
C PRO A 120 -3.55 3.14 -17.12
N LEU A 121 -3.62 2.97 -15.80
CA LEU A 121 -2.57 3.39 -14.87
C LEU A 121 -1.21 2.76 -15.24
N GLY A 122 -1.22 1.47 -15.59
CA GLY A 122 -0.02 0.72 -15.93
C GLY A 122 0.93 0.50 -14.74
N TRP A 123 2.01 -0.25 -14.94
CA TRP A 123 2.97 -0.59 -13.87
C TRP A 123 3.81 0.62 -13.41
N ASN A 124 4.22 1.46 -14.36
CA ASN A 124 5.00 2.66 -14.10
C ASN A 124 4.20 3.89 -14.57
N PRO A 125 3.31 4.46 -13.75
CA PRO A 125 2.48 5.59 -14.16
C PRO A 125 3.35 6.80 -14.48
N THR A 126 2.92 7.57 -15.48
CA THR A 126 3.63 8.76 -15.95
C THR A 126 2.70 9.95 -16.03
N TRP A 127 3.13 11.09 -15.50
CA TRP A 127 2.35 12.32 -15.52
C TRP A 127 3.19 13.53 -15.88
N LYS A 128 2.51 14.59 -16.29
CA LYS A 128 3.18 15.84 -16.68
C LYS A 128 3.48 16.68 -15.45
N VAL A 129 4.64 17.31 -15.47
CA VAL A 129 5.06 18.29 -14.47
C VAL A 129 5.58 19.56 -15.13
N VAL A 130 5.62 20.67 -14.40
CA VAL A 130 6.09 21.95 -14.96
C VAL A 130 7.61 22.06 -15.00
N ASN A 131 8.31 21.34 -14.11
CA ASN A 131 9.76 21.30 -14.00
C ASN A 131 10.19 20.12 -13.11
N LYS A 132 11.50 19.93 -12.96
CA LYS A 132 12.07 18.87 -12.12
C LYS A 132 11.71 19.00 -10.63
N ALA A 133 11.53 20.22 -10.13
CA ALA A 133 11.22 20.45 -8.71
C ALA A 133 9.77 20.05 -8.35
N ALA A 134 8.87 20.03 -9.33
CA ALA A 134 7.49 19.55 -9.15
C ALA A 134 7.37 18.01 -9.27
N CYS A 135 8.49 17.29 -9.36
CA CYS A 135 8.53 15.85 -9.48
C CYS A 135 8.86 15.21 -8.13
N ASP A 136 7.85 14.69 -7.44
CA ASP A 136 8.05 13.99 -6.16
C ASP A 136 8.49 12.51 -6.33
N ALA A 137 8.59 12.05 -7.59
CA ALA A 137 9.02 10.72 -7.98
C ALA A 137 10.30 10.78 -8.85
N THR A 138 10.40 9.96 -9.89
CA THR A 138 11.55 9.97 -10.80
C THR A 138 11.30 10.93 -11.96
N PHE A 139 12.16 11.95 -12.11
CA PHE A 139 12.10 12.87 -13.25
C PHE A 139 12.65 12.18 -14.50
N LEU A 140 11.80 11.95 -15.50
CA LEU A 140 12.16 11.20 -16.71
C LEU A 140 12.71 12.11 -17.81
N ALA A 141 12.00 13.20 -18.11
CA ALA A 141 12.29 14.11 -19.21
C ALA A 141 11.65 15.48 -18.95
N PRO A 142 12.00 16.54 -19.71
CA PRO A 142 11.29 17.82 -19.62
C PRO A 142 9.78 17.62 -19.65
N ASN A 143 9.12 18.11 -18.61
CA ASN A 143 7.68 18.00 -18.36
C ASN A 143 7.12 16.59 -18.10
N SER A 144 7.93 15.64 -17.63
CA SER A 144 7.46 14.27 -17.36
C SER A 144 8.08 13.66 -16.09
N CYS A 145 7.21 13.10 -15.26
CA CYS A 145 7.55 12.27 -14.10
C CYS A 145 7.08 10.84 -14.33
N ILE A 146 7.77 9.91 -13.70
CA ILE A 146 7.43 8.50 -13.66
C ILE A 146 7.57 7.98 -12.24
N ASP A 147 6.63 7.15 -11.81
CA ASP A 147 6.82 6.33 -10.63
C ASP A 147 7.22 4.91 -11.06
N THR A 148 8.37 4.44 -10.58
CA THR A 148 8.87 3.07 -10.82
C THR A 148 8.85 2.20 -9.57
N GLY A 149 8.48 2.76 -8.42
CA GLY A 149 8.50 2.12 -7.11
C GLY A 149 7.13 1.67 -6.63
N LEU A 150 6.07 2.40 -6.96
CA LEU A 150 4.73 2.24 -6.39
C LEU A 150 4.15 0.84 -6.58
N ALA A 151 4.09 0.35 -7.83
CA ALA A 151 3.56 -0.97 -8.13
C ALA A 151 4.42 -2.09 -7.49
N ASN A 152 5.74 -1.91 -7.44
CA ASN A 152 6.66 -2.84 -6.80
C ASN A 152 6.48 -2.87 -5.28
N ALA A 153 6.28 -1.71 -4.65
CA ALA A 153 5.98 -1.60 -3.23
C ALA A 153 4.65 -2.31 -2.91
N ALA A 154 3.61 -2.06 -3.70
CA ALA A 154 2.32 -2.72 -3.53
C ALA A 154 2.41 -4.25 -3.66
N LEU A 155 3.10 -4.75 -4.69
CA LEU A 155 3.31 -6.19 -4.86
C LEU A 155 4.12 -6.79 -3.71
N SER A 156 5.18 -6.11 -3.26
CA SER A 156 6.02 -6.59 -2.15
C SER A 156 5.19 -6.73 -0.87
N ILE A 157 4.37 -5.73 -0.53
CA ILE A 157 3.54 -5.74 0.67
C ILE A 157 2.47 -6.82 0.56
N LEU A 158 1.85 -6.99 -0.61
CA LEU A 158 0.87 -8.06 -0.84
C LEU A 158 1.47 -9.44 -0.55
N LEU A 159 2.61 -9.76 -1.15
CA LEU A 159 3.24 -11.09 -1.01
C LEU A 159 3.76 -11.31 0.43
N LEU A 160 4.45 -10.32 0.99
CA LEU A 160 5.01 -10.41 2.33
C LEU A 160 3.91 -10.48 3.39
N SER A 161 2.82 -9.74 3.23
CA SER A 161 1.72 -9.76 4.20
C SER A 161 0.97 -11.10 4.18
N LEU A 162 0.81 -11.74 3.02
CA LEU A 162 0.29 -13.11 2.92
C LEU A 162 1.22 -14.12 3.61
N LEU A 163 2.55 -13.96 3.45
CA LEU A 163 3.53 -14.76 4.17
C LEU A 163 3.39 -14.57 5.69
N MET A 164 3.28 -13.32 6.16
CA MET A 164 3.09 -13.03 7.59
C MET A 164 1.80 -13.65 8.14
N VAL A 165 0.70 -13.62 7.38
CA VAL A 165 -0.55 -14.32 7.73
C VAL A 165 -0.29 -15.81 7.89
N TRP A 166 0.36 -16.44 6.91
CA TRP A 166 0.68 -17.87 6.96
C TRP A 166 1.52 -18.23 8.19
N LEU A 167 2.56 -17.44 8.50
CA LEU A 167 3.43 -17.63 9.67
C LEU A 167 2.69 -17.51 11.02
N ASN A 168 1.62 -16.71 11.09
CA ASN A 168 0.90 -16.43 12.34
C ASN A 168 -0.48 -17.13 12.45
N LYS A 169 -0.92 -17.90 11.43
CA LYS A 169 -2.25 -18.55 11.41
C LYS A 169 -2.36 -19.78 12.32
N LYS A 170 -1.25 -20.41 12.71
CA LYS A 170 -1.24 -21.74 13.37
C LYS A 170 -0.48 -21.83 14.71
N ALA A 171 -0.08 -20.70 15.30
CA ALA A 171 0.73 -20.69 16.52
C ALA A 171 -0.04 -20.19 17.74
#